data_AF-A0A967VTD4-F1
#
_entry.id   AF-A0A967VTD4-F1
#
_cell.length_a   1.000
_cell.length_b   1.000
_cell.length_c   1.000
_cell.angle_alpha   90.00
_cell.angle_beta   90.00
_cell.angle_gamma   90.00
#
_symmetry.space_group_name_H-M   'P 1'
#
loop_
_entity.id
_entity.type
_entity.pdbx_description
1 polymer ?
#
loop_
_entity_poly.entity_id
_entity_poly.type
_entity_poly.pdbx_seq_one_letter_code
_entity_poly.pdbx_strand_id
1 'polypeptide(L)' 'TTYAQEPVASQEATGWQQPPADIMEVLHAPQLPWVWTSPTGEVLLLADPVLYPPLAELAGPMHKLAGMRVNPTL' A
#
# COMPACT_ATOMS: atom_id res chain seq x y z
N THR A 1 -22.16 26.12 4.66
CA THR A 1 -21.73 25.69 3.32
C THR A 1 -22.19 24.25 3.14
N THR A 2 -23.10 24.02 2.20
CA THR A 2 -23.72 22.71 1.95
C THR A 2 -22.79 21.90 1.06
N TYR A 3 -22.33 20.74 1.53
CA TYR A 3 -21.72 19.74 0.64
C TYR A 3 -22.86 19.09 -0.15
N ALA A 4 -22.93 19.37 -1.44
CA ALA A 4 -23.78 18.60 -2.35
C ALA A 4 -23.14 17.21 -2.50
N GLN A 5 -23.81 16.18 -1.96
CA GLN A 5 -23.47 14.79 -2.26
C GLN A 5 -24.11 14.45 -3.60
N GLU A 6 -23.30 14.28 -4.64
CA GLU A 6 -23.75 13.68 -5.90
C GLU A 6 -24.17 12.23 -5.63
N PRO A 7 -25.27 11.74 -6.24
CA PRO A 7 -25.73 10.38 -6.02
C PRO A 7 -24.69 9.39 -6.55
N VAL A 8 -24.02 8.67 -5.65
CA VAL A 8 -23.19 7.52 -6.02
C VAL A 8 -24.13 6.43 -6.50
N ALA A 9 -24.27 6.29 -7.82
CA ALA A 9 -24.94 5.15 -8.42
C ALA A 9 -24.15 3.89 -8.04
N SER A 10 -24.73 3.06 -7.18
CA SER A 10 -24.22 1.72 -6.88
C SER A 10 -24.32 0.87 -8.14
N GLN A 11 -23.23 0.81 -8.91
CA GLN A 11 -23.11 -0.16 -9.99
C GLN A 11 -22.98 -1.55 -9.37
N GLU A 12 -23.91 -2.46 -9.67
CA GLU A 12 -23.76 -3.88 -9.37
C GLU A 12 -22.56 -4.42 -10.16
N ALA A 13 -21.39 -4.30 -9.56
CA ALA A 13 -20.12 -4.61 -10.19
C ALA A 13 -19.89 -6.13 -10.20
N THR A 14 -20.02 -6.73 -11.37
CA THR A 14 -19.76 -8.15 -11.61
C THR A 14 -18.27 -8.47 -11.83
N GLY A 15 -17.35 -7.58 -11.40
CA GLY A 15 -15.90 -7.73 -11.58
C GLY A 15 -15.05 -6.75 -10.77
N TRP A 16 -13.73 -6.81 -10.95
CA TRP A 16 -12.78 -5.92 -10.28
C TRP A 16 -13.02 -4.46 -10.68
N GLN A 17 -13.14 -3.57 -9.67
CA GLN A 17 -13.31 -2.14 -9.88
C GLN A 17 -12.03 -1.40 -9.54
N GLN A 18 -11.65 -0.46 -10.41
CA GLN A 18 -10.56 0.45 -10.16
C GLN A 18 -11.11 1.86 -9.93
N PRO A 19 -10.59 2.61 -8.94
CA PRO A 19 -10.95 4.01 -8.73
C PRO A 19 -10.63 4.88 -9.96
N PRO A 20 -11.31 6.04 -10.10
CA PRO A 20 -10.95 7.08 -11.07
C PRO A 20 -9.48 7.50 -10.99
N ALA A 21 -8.95 8.02 -12.11
CA ALA A 21 -7.52 8.26 -12.30
C ALA A 21 -6.92 9.32 -11.35
N ASP A 22 -7.69 10.36 -11.03
CA ASP A 22 -7.35 11.40 -10.05
C ASP A 22 -7.13 10.84 -8.64
N ILE A 23 -7.99 9.91 -8.21
CA ILE A 23 -7.82 9.21 -6.94
C ILE A 23 -6.60 8.27 -6.99
N MET A 24 -6.41 7.57 -8.10
CA MET A 24 -5.25 6.68 -8.29
C MET A 24 -3.92 7.43 -8.25
N GLU A 25 -3.85 8.64 -8.80
CA GLU A 25 -2.65 9.48 -8.76
C GLU A 25 -2.29 9.86 -7.31
N VAL A 26 -3.28 10.25 -6.51
CA VAL A 26 -3.07 10.57 -5.09
C VAL A 26 -2.62 9.33 -4.31
N LEU A 27 -3.23 8.17 -4.57
CA LEU A 27 -2.87 6.92 -3.89
C LEU A 27 -1.44 6.47 -4.22
N HIS A 28 -1.01 6.62 -5.48
CA HIS A 28 0.32 6.21 -5.92
C HIS A 28 1.39 7.30 -5.78
N ALA A 29 1.07 8.42 -5.13
CA ALA A 29 2.05 9.45 -4.85
C ALA A 29 3.22 8.91 -4.00
N PRO A 30 4.47 9.29 -4.31
CA PRO A 30 5.65 8.79 -3.61
C PRO A 30 5.57 9.14 -2.12
N GLN A 31 5.78 8.13 -1.28
CA GLN A 31 5.86 8.31 0.17
C GLN A 31 7.25 8.75 0.58
N LEU A 32 7.35 9.35 1.76
CA LEU A 32 8.65 9.57 2.39
C LEU A 32 9.26 8.21 2.81
N PRO A 33 10.58 8.05 2.66
CA PRO A 33 11.26 6.84 3.12
C PRO A 33 11.20 6.74 4.64
N TRP A 34 11.28 5.51 5.14
CA TRP A 34 11.53 5.26 6.55
C TRP A 34 13.00 5.54 6.85
N VAL A 35 13.23 6.24 7.95
CA VAL A 35 14.57 6.66 8.37
C VAL A 35 14.87 6.04 9.72
N TRP A 36 15.99 5.34 9.82
CA TRP A 36 16.56 4.93 11.10
C TRP A 36 17.96 5.48 11.25
N THR A 37 18.23 6.03 12.43
CA THR A 37 19.52 6.60 12.80
C THR A 37 20.30 5.56 13.61
N SER A 38 21.57 5.33 13.25
CA SER A 38 22.48 4.58 14.12
C SER A 38 22.62 5.25 15.49
N PRO A 39 22.91 4.51 16.59
CA PRO A 39 23.06 5.10 17.91
C PRO A 39 24.18 6.15 18.00
N THR A 40 25.23 6.03 17.18
CA THR A 40 26.32 7.00 17.09
C THR A 40 26.00 8.21 16.20
N GLY A 41 24.92 8.15 15.42
CA GLY A 41 24.51 9.20 14.49
C GLY A 41 25.32 9.27 13.19
N GLU A 42 26.24 8.34 12.95
CA GLU A 42 27.14 8.36 11.79
C GLU A 42 26.49 7.81 10.51
N VAL A 43 25.50 6.94 10.67
CA VAL A 43 24.81 6.27 9.55
C VAL A 43 23.29 6.44 9.66
N LEU A 44 22.68 6.67 8.50
CA LEU A 44 21.23 6.64 8.28
C LEU A 44 20.88 5.46 7.37
N LEU A 45 19.90 4.65 7.78
CA LEU A 45 19.25 3.68 6.93
C LEU A 45 17.98 4.32 6.37
N LEU A 46 17.88 4.37 5.04
CA LEU A 46 16.70 4.81 4.30
C LEU A 46 16.06 3.57 3.68
N ALA A 47 14.78 3.32 3.96
CA ALA A 47 14.03 2.26 3.28
C ALA A 47 12.77 2.83 2.64
N ASP A 48 12.57 2.51 1.37
CA ASP A 48 11.37 2.85 0.64
C ASP A 48 10.23 1.86 1.00
N PRO A 49 9.07 2.35 1.47
CA PRO A 49 7.96 1.47 1.80
C PRO A 49 7.29 0.91 0.54
N VAL A 50 7.05 -0.41 0.50
CA VAL A 50 6.22 -1.06 -0.53
C VAL A 50 4.76 -1.02 -0.08
N LEU A 51 4.00 -0.03 -0.56
CA LEU A 51 2.60 0.16 -0.13
C LEU A 51 1.60 -0.77 -0.83
N TYR A 52 1.78 -0.99 -2.14
CA TYR A 52 0.84 -1.71 -2.98
C TYR A 52 1.56 -2.86 -3.68
N PRO A 53 1.85 -3.97 -2.96
CA PRO A 53 2.43 -5.15 -3.58
C PRO A 53 1.46 -5.73 -4.62
N PRO A 54 1.99 -6.39 -5.67
CA PRO A 54 1.15 -7.01 -6.70
C PRO A 54 0.25 -8.09 -6.09
N LEU A 55 -0.94 -8.27 -6.67
CA LEU A 55 -1.90 -9.26 -6.19
C LEU A 55 -1.33 -10.68 -6.12
N ALA A 56 -0.45 -11.05 -7.05
CA ALA A 56 0.20 -12.36 -7.08
C ALA A 56 1.07 -12.61 -5.83
N GLU A 57 1.73 -11.57 -5.31
CA GLU A 57 2.53 -11.68 -4.09
C GLU A 57 1.63 -11.88 -2.86
N LEU A 58 0.50 -11.17 -2.81
CA LEU A 58 -0.49 -11.30 -1.74
C LEU A 58 -1.23 -12.65 -1.76
N ALA A 59 -1.43 -13.22 -2.95
CA ALA A 59 -2.06 -14.54 -3.13
C ALA A 59 -1.09 -15.70 -2.88
N GLY A 60 0.21 -15.42 -2.71
CA GLY A 60 1.25 -16.41 -2.47
C GLY A 60 1.14 -17.10 -1.11
N PRO A 61 1.83 -18.25 -0.94
CA PRO A 61 1.88 -18.96 0.33
C PRO A 61 2.63 -18.13 1.37
N MET A 62 2.03 -17.93 2.55
CA MET A 62 2.70 -17.29 3.67
C MET A 62 2.92 -18.27 4.83
N HIS A 63 4.16 -18.36 5.27
CA HIS A 63 4.58 -19.16 6.41
C HIS A 63 4.56 -18.31 7.69
N LYS A 64 4.35 -18.95 8.83
CA LYS A 64 4.40 -18.27 10.14
C LYS A 64 5.77 -18.49 10.78
N LEU A 65 6.46 -17.43 11.17
CA LEU A 65 7.73 -17.45 11.88
C LEU A 65 7.67 -16.50 13.08
N ALA A 66 7.82 -17.02 14.30
CA ALA A 66 7.73 -16.23 15.54
C ALA A 66 6.48 -15.32 15.62
N GLY A 67 5.34 -15.79 15.09
CA GLY A 67 4.09 -15.02 15.04
C GLY A 67 3.95 -14.07 13.84
N MET A 68 4.99 -13.88 13.04
CA MET A 68 4.97 -13.07 11.82
C MET A 68 4.65 -13.91 10.57
N ARG A 69 4.01 -13.32 9.56
CA ARG A 69 3.80 -13.98 8.26
C ARG A 69 4.92 -13.58 7.30
N VAL A 70 5.60 -14.57 6.74
CA VAL A 70 6.72 -14.39 5.81
C VAL A 70 6.46 -15.19 4.53
N ASN A 71 6.75 -14.58 3.39
CA ASN A 71 6.82 -15.28 2.11
C ASN A 71 8.30 -15.57 1.81
N PRO A 72 8.75 -16.84 1.78
CA PRO A 72 10.16 -17.20 1.65
C PRO A 72 10.70 -17.11 0.22
N THR A 73 9.84 -16.87 -0.78
CA THR A 73 10.25 -16.77 -2.19
C THR A 73 10.44 -15.33 -2.68
N LEU A 74 10.25 -14.34 -1.79
CA LEU A 74 10.57 -12.93 -2.06
C LEU A 74 12.05 -12.62 -1.84
#